data_AF-A0A4S9CVA4-F1
#
_entry.id   AF-A0A4S9CVA4-F1
#
_cell.length_a   1.000
_cell.length_b   1.000
_cell.length_c   1.000
_cell.angle_alpha   90.00
_cell.angle_beta   90.00
_cell.angle_gamma   90.00
#
_symmetry.space_group_name_H-M   'P 1'
#
loop_
_entity.id
_entity.type
_entity.pdbx_description
1 polymer ?
#
loop_
_entity_poly.entity_id
_entity_poly.type
_entity_poly.pdbx_seq_one_letter_code
_entity_poly.pdbx_strand_id
1 'polypeptide(L)'
;MDMEKKTASKGFVSSPPRSHLENSLALALSRRRQASTLRNLTLPSSNAIDFSSNDFLSLSSSSALRDLYLRELTARPDFPLGSGGSRLLDGNSKYAEALERDIAAFHGAEDGLLCNSGFDANAGLFSVLAQPGDIVVYDSYIHASVHDGMRGSRAGANFAFVHNSITDLRSVLERCIESDEKFRSGHRNIFIAVEAIYSMDGDVAPLKGIVEAVTELLPNGNGHIIVDEAHSTGVLGPQGRGLVSALGLEDRITIRLHTFGKAMACNGAIILCNPLIKHYLVNYARPLIYTTFLSFPALAAIRAAYTFFSTDNTTALAAHLFGLITLLHERLFVLTSSLPQHQRHLLQVLEECPPSPIFSVLSSDPRGLAKFCQEKNFVVRPIVPPTVPLGSERIRVCLHAGNTKEEVEALVARITTWVEGKTRLTSSKL
;
A
#
# COMPACT_ATOMS: atom_id res chain seq x y z
N MET A 1 46.97 29.50 -55.75
CA MET A 1 46.66 30.77 -55.06
C MET A 1 45.23 30.67 -54.56
N ASP A 2 44.96 29.70 -53.69
CA ASP A 2 45.28 29.74 -52.26
C ASP A 2 44.46 30.80 -51.53
N MET A 3 43.43 30.34 -50.83
CA MET A 3 43.36 30.60 -49.40
C MET A 3 42.56 29.50 -48.72
N GLU A 4 43.18 29.01 -47.66
CA GLU A 4 43.04 27.70 -47.09
C GLU A 4 41.84 27.53 -46.15
N LYS A 5 41.41 26.28 -46.12
CA LYS A 5 40.62 25.62 -45.08
C LYS A 5 41.22 25.83 -43.69
N LYS A 6 40.44 26.39 -42.77
CA LYS A 6 40.56 26.13 -41.32
C LYS A 6 39.17 26.05 -40.69
N THR A 7 38.50 24.92 -40.86
CA THR A 7 37.45 24.47 -39.94
C THR A 7 38.05 23.36 -39.08
N ALA A 8 38.36 23.75 -37.84
CA ALA A 8 38.92 22.88 -36.83
C ALA A 8 38.03 21.66 -36.60
N SER A 9 38.65 20.48 -36.66
CA SER A 9 38.11 19.23 -36.15
C SER A 9 37.75 19.41 -34.67
N LYS A 10 36.45 19.46 -34.35
CA LYS A 10 35.98 19.25 -32.98
C LYS A 10 36.32 17.81 -32.62
N GLY A 11 37.42 17.64 -31.90
CA GLY A 11 37.81 16.36 -31.32
C GLY A 11 36.67 15.81 -30.48
N PHE A 12 36.33 14.54 -30.71
CA PHE A 12 35.53 13.76 -29.80
C PHE A 12 36.26 13.75 -28.45
N VAL A 13 35.83 14.59 -27.52
CA VAL A 13 36.26 14.48 -26.12
C VAL A 13 35.65 13.18 -25.61
N SER A 14 36.46 12.12 -25.57
CA SER A 14 36.08 10.87 -24.91
C SER A 14 35.66 11.21 -23.49
N SER A 15 34.44 10.83 -23.10
CA SER A 15 34.00 10.96 -21.71
C SER A 15 35.07 10.39 -20.79
N PRO A 16 35.42 11.07 -19.67
CA PRO A 16 36.44 10.58 -18.77
C PRO A 16 36.12 9.13 -18.34
N PRO A 17 37.14 8.28 -18.13
CA PRO A 17 36.92 6.91 -17.74
C PRO A 17 36.18 6.85 -16.40
N ARG A 18 35.16 5.99 -16.34
CA ARG A 18 34.38 5.74 -15.11
C ARG A 18 35.29 5.27 -13.99
N SER A 19 35.05 5.78 -12.79
CA SER A 19 35.61 5.26 -11.55
C SER A 19 35.23 3.78 -11.32
N HIS A 20 35.96 3.09 -10.44
CA HIS A 20 35.63 1.72 -10.07
C HIS A 20 34.22 1.60 -9.47
N LEU A 21 33.78 2.61 -8.70
CA LEU A 21 32.42 2.68 -8.17
C LEU A 21 31.39 2.75 -9.31
N GLU A 22 31.56 3.67 -10.25
CA GLU A 22 30.64 3.81 -11.39
C GLU A 22 30.58 2.54 -12.25
N ASN A 23 31.70 1.83 -12.41
CA ASN A 23 31.72 0.53 -13.08
C ASN A 23 30.92 -0.53 -12.32
N SER A 24 31.07 -0.59 -11.00
CA SER A 24 30.33 -1.52 -10.14
C SER A 24 28.83 -1.26 -10.16
N LEU A 25 28.44 0.02 -10.07
CA LEU A 25 27.04 0.45 -10.16
C LEU A 25 26.45 0.17 -11.55
N ALA A 26 27.20 0.48 -12.62
CA ALA A 26 26.78 0.19 -13.99
C ALA A 26 26.58 -1.32 -14.22
N LEU A 27 27.44 -2.17 -13.65
CA LEU A 27 27.29 -3.62 -13.70
C LEU A 27 26.00 -4.06 -12.99
N ALA A 28 25.72 -3.53 -11.80
CA ALA A 28 24.48 -3.83 -11.07
C ALA A 28 23.22 -3.41 -11.85
N LEU A 29 23.24 -2.23 -12.47
CA LEU A 29 22.14 -1.76 -13.35
C LEU A 29 22.01 -2.60 -14.62
N SER A 30 23.13 -3.07 -15.19
CA SER A 30 23.14 -3.97 -16.34
C SER A 30 22.47 -5.31 -16.02
N ARG A 31 22.74 -5.88 -14.85
CA ARG A 31 22.06 -7.10 -14.36
C ARG A 31 20.54 -6.90 -14.25
N ARG A 32 20.09 -5.76 -13.70
CA ARG A 32 18.65 -5.40 -13.66
C ARG A 32 18.06 -5.27 -15.06
N ARG A 33 18.80 -4.68 -16.01
CA ARG A 33 18.36 -4.55 -17.42
C ARG A 33 18.22 -5.92 -18.09
N GLN A 34 19.21 -6.79 -17.94
CA GLN A 34 19.18 -8.17 -18.47
C GLN A 34 18.00 -8.96 -17.88
N ALA A 35 17.71 -8.77 -16.60
CA ALA A 35 16.56 -9.38 -15.93
C ALA A 35 15.21 -8.68 -16.22
N SER A 36 15.17 -7.63 -17.04
CA SER A 36 13.95 -6.82 -17.29
C SER A 36 13.28 -6.30 -16.01
N THR A 37 14.09 -5.91 -15.02
CA THR A 37 13.66 -5.34 -13.73
C THR A 37 14.26 -3.95 -13.46
N LEU A 38 14.94 -3.36 -14.44
CA LEU A 38 15.38 -1.96 -14.38
C LEU A 38 14.15 -1.04 -14.39
N ARG A 39 14.10 -0.08 -13.46
CA ARG A 39 13.01 0.88 -13.30
C ARG A 39 13.51 2.29 -13.60
N ASN A 40 12.63 3.13 -14.13
CA ASN A 40 12.89 4.56 -14.37
C ASN A 40 11.75 5.39 -13.78
N LEU A 41 12.04 6.63 -13.40
CA LEU A 41 11.00 7.61 -13.10
C LEU A 41 10.28 7.97 -14.40
N THR A 42 8.94 7.98 -14.36
CA THR A 42 8.11 8.24 -15.53
C THR A 42 7.07 9.31 -15.21
N LEU A 43 6.82 10.21 -16.15
CA LEU A 43 5.67 11.10 -16.09
C LEU A 43 4.52 10.47 -16.88
N PRO A 44 3.28 10.47 -16.34
CA PRO A 44 2.12 10.10 -17.11
C PRO A 44 1.89 11.11 -18.24
N SER A 45 1.26 10.66 -19.33
CA SER A 45 0.75 11.55 -20.38
C SER A 45 -0.33 12.47 -19.82
N SER A 46 -0.52 13.66 -20.39
CA SER A 46 -1.61 14.58 -20.00
C SER A 46 -3.00 13.99 -20.26
N ASN A 47 -3.11 13.04 -21.19
CA ASN A 47 -4.36 12.38 -21.56
C ASN A 47 -4.42 10.94 -21.01
N ALA A 48 -3.64 10.66 -19.97
CA ALA A 48 -3.60 9.36 -19.32
C ALA A 48 -4.90 9.10 -18.54
N ILE A 49 -5.48 7.92 -18.73
CA ILE A 49 -6.56 7.41 -17.90
C ILE A 49 -5.90 6.57 -16.81
N ASP A 50 -6.02 7.03 -15.56
CA ASP A 50 -5.35 6.42 -14.43
C ASP A 50 -6.11 5.16 -13.95
N PHE A 51 -5.40 4.04 -14.00
CA PHE A 51 -5.81 2.75 -13.45
C PHE A 51 -4.70 2.13 -12.60
N SER A 52 -3.83 2.96 -12.00
CA SER A 52 -2.64 2.48 -11.28
C SER A 52 -2.34 3.21 -9.98
N SER A 53 -2.72 4.49 -9.84
CA SER A 53 -2.43 5.18 -8.58
C SER A 53 -3.19 4.57 -7.41
N ASN A 54 -2.89 5.03 -6.20
CA ASN A 54 -3.60 4.62 -5.00
C ASN A 54 -4.60 5.70 -4.54
N ASP A 55 -4.93 6.69 -5.38
CA ASP A 55 -5.90 7.74 -5.06
C ASP A 55 -7.33 7.24 -5.26
N PHE A 56 -7.72 6.21 -4.51
CA PHE A 56 -8.94 5.41 -4.74
C PHE A 56 -10.22 6.26 -4.76
N LEU A 57 -10.28 7.35 -4.01
CA LEU A 57 -11.43 8.26 -3.98
C LEU A 57 -11.28 9.47 -4.92
N SER A 58 -10.20 9.52 -5.71
CA SER A 58 -9.86 10.62 -6.62
C SER A 58 -9.83 11.99 -5.93
N LEU A 59 -9.38 12.02 -4.68
CA LEU A 59 -9.41 13.22 -3.86
C LEU A 59 -8.25 14.17 -4.18
N SER A 60 -7.18 13.71 -4.82
CA SER A 60 -6.06 14.57 -5.22
C SER A 60 -6.48 15.68 -6.20
N SER A 61 -7.50 15.41 -7.02
CA SER A 61 -8.11 16.38 -7.94
C SER A 61 -9.34 17.09 -7.39
N SER A 62 -9.86 16.70 -6.22
CA SER A 62 -11.14 17.18 -5.67
C SER A 62 -11.11 18.67 -5.30
N SER A 63 -12.04 19.44 -5.87
CA SER A 63 -12.25 20.85 -5.47
C SER A 63 -12.73 20.95 -4.03
N ALA A 64 -13.66 20.08 -3.61
CA ALA A 64 -14.21 20.09 -2.26
C ALA A 64 -13.13 19.87 -1.18
N LEU A 65 -12.20 18.93 -1.41
CA LEU A 65 -11.06 18.73 -0.50
C LEU A 65 -10.10 19.92 -0.55
N ARG A 66 -9.81 20.46 -1.75
CA ARG A 66 -8.98 21.65 -1.91
C ARG A 66 -9.53 22.85 -1.14
N ASP A 67 -10.84 23.07 -1.17
CA ASP A 67 -11.50 24.16 -0.45
C ASP A 67 -11.45 23.98 1.07
N LEU A 68 -11.55 22.73 1.57
CA LEU A 68 -11.34 22.43 2.99
C LEU A 68 -9.89 22.71 3.40
N TYR A 69 -8.94 22.30 2.58
CA TYR A 69 -7.51 22.53 2.82
C TYR A 69 -7.14 24.01 2.84
N LEU A 70 -7.61 24.78 1.86
CA LEU A 70 -7.37 26.23 1.81
C LEU A 70 -7.99 26.96 3.01
N ARG A 71 -9.15 26.51 3.48
CA ARG A 71 -9.76 27.03 4.72
C ARG A 71 -8.89 26.74 5.95
N GLU A 72 -8.36 25.52 6.10
CA GLU A 72 -7.43 25.18 7.20
C GLU A 72 -6.16 26.04 7.19
N LEU A 73 -5.59 26.30 6.00
CA LEU A 73 -4.42 27.17 5.86
C LEU A 73 -4.73 28.63 6.22
N THR A 74 -5.80 29.18 5.63
CA THR A 74 -6.17 30.60 5.81
C THR A 74 -6.68 30.92 7.21
N ALA A 75 -7.15 29.92 7.97
CA ALA A 75 -7.46 30.07 9.38
C ALA A 75 -6.24 30.40 10.26
N ARG A 76 -5.01 30.25 9.73
CA ARG A 76 -3.75 30.57 10.43
C ARG A 76 -2.77 31.29 9.51
N PRO A 77 -2.98 32.56 9.14
CA PRO A 77 -2.18 33.23 8.10
C PRO A 77 -0.66 33.21 8.33
N ASP A 78 -0.21 33.19 9.58
CA ASP A 78 1.21 33.17 9.97
C ASP A 78 1.73 31.76 10.32
N PHE A 79 1.20 30.71 9.69
CA PHE A 79 1.63 29.33 9.99
C PHE A 79 3.09 29.07 9.54
N PRO A 80 3.84 28.22 10.26
CA PRO A 80 5.16 27.80 9.83
C PRO A 80 5.10 26.82 8.65
N LEU A 81 5.93 27.01 7.62
CA LEU A 81 5.96 26.13 6.44
C LEU A 81 6.57 24.75 6.72
N GLY A 82 7.50 24.65 7.68
CA GLY A 82 8.15 23.42 8.10
C GLY A 82 7.92 23.17 9.59
N SER A 83 8.13 21.93 10.04
CA SER A 83 8.09 21.61 11.47
C SER A 83 9.29 22.18 12.23
N GLY A 84 10.41 22.45 11.56
CA GLY A 84 11.63 23.00 12.18
C GLY A 84 12.52 21.94 12.85
N GLY A 85 12.05 20.71 13.02
CA GLY A 85 12.84 19.63 13.62
C GLY A 85 12.05 18.32 13.74
N SER A 86 12.61 17.38 14.50
CA SER A 86 11.90 16.14 14.89
C SER A 86 10.90 16.40 16.00
N ARG A 87 9.96 15.46 16.23
CA ARG A 87 8.93 15.58 17.29
C ARG A 87 9.52 15.83 18.68
N LEU A 88 10.69 15.26 19.00
CA LEU A 88 11.29 15.35 20.34
C LEU A 88 12.09 16.62 20.62
N LEU A 89 12.46 17.38 19.58
CA LEU A 89 13.20 18.63 19.73
C LEU A 89 12.25 19.81 19.51
N ASP A 90 12.09 20.24 18.26
CA ASP A 90 11.36 21.47 17.92
C ASP A 90 10.18 21.24 16.97
N GLY A 91 9.97 20.00 16.52
CA GLY A 91 9.01 19.66 15.46
C GLY A 91 7.59 19.33 15.92
N ASN A 92 7.36 19.15 17.22
CA ASN A 92 6.02 18.87 17.74
C ASN A 92 5.20 20.15 17.91
N SER A 93 3.87 20.05 17.78
CA SER A 93 2.98 21.20 17.92
C SER A 93 1.64 20.81 18.53
N LYS A 94 0.98 21.77 19.19
CA LYS A 94 -0.39 21.60 19.70
C LYS A 94 -1.38 21.19 18.59
N TYR A 95 -1.12 21.61 17.35
CA TYR A 95 -1.94 21.24 16.20
C TYR A 95 -1.81 19.75 15.86
N ALA A 96 -0.58 19.22 15.87
CA ALA A 96 -0.32 17.81 15.64
C ALA A 96 -0.98 16.93 16.73
N GLU A 97 -0.82 17.30 18.00
CA GLU A 97 -1.42 16.56 19.12
C GLU A 97 -2.96 16.62 19.12
N ALA A 98 -3.54 17.78 18.77
CA ALA A 98 -4.98 17.89 18.59
C ALA A 98 -5.47 17.01 17.45
N LEU A 99 -4.75 17.02 16.32
CA LEU A 99 -5.08 16.17 15.18
C LEU A 99 -4.97 14.68 15.51
N GLU A 100 -3.95 14.26 16.27
CA GLU A 100 -3.84 12.87 16.77
C GLU A 100 -5.08 12.45 17.57
N ARG A 101 -5.55 13.30 18.49
CA ARG A 101 -6.76 13.04 19.29
C ARG A 101 -8.02 12.97 18.43
N ASP A 102 -8.17 13.91 17.50
CA ASP A 102 -9.35 13.94 16.62
C ASP A 102 -9.40 12.69 15.73
N ILE A 103 -8.26 12.25 15.22
CA ILE A 103 -8.16 11.03 14.40
C ILE A 103 -8.41 9.78 15.24
N ALA A 104 -7.84 9.71 16.45
CA ALA A 104 -8.09 8.60 17.36
C ALA A 104 -9.58 8.48 17.69
N ALA A 105 -10.25 9.60 17.98
CA ALA A 105 -11.69 9.64 18.21
C ALA A 105 -12.49 9.22 16.98
N PHE A 106 -12.13 9.68 15.78
CA PHE A 106 -12.78 9.28 14.53
C PHE A 106 -12.74 7.77 14.31
N HIS A 107 -11.63 7.12 14.64
CA HIS A 107 -11.45 5.69 14.49
C HIS A 107 -11.82 4.85 15.71
N GLY A 108 -12.31 5.47 16.79
CA GLY A 108 -12.62 4.76 18.04
C GLY A 108 -11.38 4.10 18.66
N ALA A 109 -10.27 4.83 18.74
CA ALA A 109 -9.03 4.41 19.40
C ALA A 109 -8.77 5.26 20.65
N GLU A 110 -8.04 4.70 21.62
CA GLU A 110 -7.67 5.42 22.84
C GLU A 110 -6.70 6.58 22.55
N ASP A 111 -5.72 6.38 21.68
CA ASP A 111 -4.76 7.39 21.26
C ASP A 111 -4.23 7.12 19.83
N GLY A 112 -3.51 8.10 19.28
CA GLY A 112 -2.92 8.03 17.97
C GLY A 112 -1.57 8.74 17.89
N LEU A 113 -0.66 8.23 17.07
CA LEU A 113 0.67 8.79 16.86
C LEU A 113 0.96 9.03 15.38
N LEU A 114 1.05 10.30 14.98
CA LEU A 114 1.35 10.68 13.60
C LEU A 114 2.79 10.35 13.22
N CYS A 115 2.96 9.81 12.01
CA CYS A 115 4.22 9.42 11.40
C CYS A 115 4.37 10.03 10.00
N ASN A 116 5.61 10.16 9.52
CA ASN A 116 5.91 10.79 8.22
C ASN A 116 5.43 9.99 7.00
N SER A 117 5.32 8.67 7.15
CA SER A 117 4.78 7.78 6.12
C SER A 117 4.31 6.46 6.75
N GLY A 118 3.52 5.68 6.01
CA GLY A 118 3.15 4.32 6.43
C GLY A 118 4.35 3.38 6.51
N PHE A 119 5.36 3.61 5.66
CA PHE A 119 6.61 2.86 5.72
C PHE A 119 7.35 3.13 7.04
N ASP A 120 7.53 4.40 7.41
CA ASP A 120 8.23 4.77 8.65
C ASP A 120 7.48 4.29 9.89
N ALA A 121 6.15 4.34 9.85
CA ALA A 121 5.29 3.83 10.91
C ALA A 121 5.49 2.33 11.12
N ASN A 122 5.38 1.51 10.07
CA ASN A 122 5.61 0.07 10.15
C ASN A 122 7.06 -0.26 10.55
N ALA A 123 8.05 0.33 9.89
CA ALA A 123 9.46 0.07 10.16
C ALA A 123 9.82 0.43 11.62
N GLY A 124 9.32 1.57 12.10
CA GLY A 124 9.49 2.01 13.48
C GLY A 124 8.83 1.06 14.47
N LEU A 125 7.54 0.75 14.26
CA LEU A 125 6.74 -0.11 15.12
C LEU A 125 7.37 -1.49 15.31
N PHE A 126 7.61 -2.21 14.20
CA PHE A 126 8.09 -3.58 14.23
C PHE A 126 9.55 -3.71 14.70
N SER A 127 10.33 -2.62 14.64
CA SER A 127 11.70 -2.61 15.16
C SER A 127 11.78 -2.57 16.69
N VAL A 128 10.74 -2.12 17.40
CA VAL A 128 10.84 -1.89 18.86
C VAL A 128 9.70 -2.44 19.71
N LEU A 129 8.53 -2.72 19.12
CA LEU A 129 7.34 -3.10 19.90
C LEU A 129 7.54 -4.41 20.65
N ALA A 130 7.99 -5.45 19.95
CA ALA A 130 8.32 -6.73 20.58
C ALA A 130 9.52 -6.56 21.52
N GLN A 131 9.46 -7.16 22.70
CA GLN A 131 10.58 -7.17 23.65
C GLN A 131 11.42 -8.46 23.47
N PRO A 132 12.65 -8.49 24.02
CA PRO A 132 13.48 -9.69 23.98
C PRO A 132 12.73 -10.92 24.50
N GLY A 133 12.62 -11.95 23.66
CA GLY A 133 11.91 -13.20 23.95
C GLY A 133 10.49 -13.28 23.39
N ASP A 134 9.86 -12.15 23.04
CA ASP A 134 8.59 -12.11 22.30
C ASP A 134 8.79 -12.56 20.84
N ILE A 135 7.71 -12.86 20.14
CA ILE A 135 7.76 -13.25 18.72
C ILE A 135 6.76 -12.49 17.87
N VAL A 136 7.06 -12.38 16.57
CA VAL A 136 6.14 -11.86 15.56
C VAL A 136 5.72 -12.98 14.62
N VAL A 137 4.42 -13.21 14.52
CA VAL A 137 3.79 -14.07 13.51
C VAL A 137 3.16 -13.16 12.46
N TYR A 138 3.49 -13.32 11.20
CA TYR A 138 3.06 -12.39 10.15
C TYR A 138 2.57 -13.12 8.90
N ASP A 139 1.65 -12.50 8.17
CA ASP A 139 1.17 -13.03 6.91
C ASP A 139 2.29 -13.05 5.87
N SER A 140 2.46 -14.14 5.12
CA SER A 140 3.54 -14.27 4.13
C SER A 140 3.57 -13.17 3.04
N TYR A 141 2.47 -12.45 2.82
CA TYR A 141 2.36 -11.34 1.85
C TYR A 141 2.45 -9.95 2.49
N ILE A 142 2.76 -9.86 3.79
CA ILE A 142 2.88 -8.58 4.50
C ILE A 142 3.86 -7.62 3.80
N HIS A 143 3.54 -6.34 3.84
CA HIS A 143 4.29 -5.30 3.15
C HIS A 143 5.77 -5.24 3.57
N ALA A 144 6.63 -4.87 2.61
CA ALA A 144 8.07 -4.77 2.79
C ALA A 144 8.49 -3.89 3.97
N SER A 145 7.71 -2.86 4.33
CA SER A 145 7.99 -2.02 5.50
C SER A 145 7.95 -2.79 6.82
N VAL A 146 7.08 -3.80 6.93
CA VAL A 146 7.01 -4.67 8.12
C VAL A 146 8.24 -5.55 8.17
N HIS A 147 8.66 -6.14 7.03
CA HIS A 147 9.92 -6.88 6.95
C HIS A 147 11.14 -6.03 7.33
N ASP A 148 11.20 -4.78 6.87
CA ASP A 148 12.30 -3.88 7.18
C ASP A 148 12.34 -3.52 8.67
N GLY A 149 11.17 -3.34 9.31
CA GLY A 149 11.08 -3.21 10.76
C GLY A 149 11.50 -4.48 11.51
N MET A 150 11.03 -5.66 11.05
CA MET A 150 11.37 -6.95 11.65
C MET A 150 12.87 -7.26 11.59
N ARG A 151 13.59 -6.83 10.54
CA ARG A 151 15.07 -6.99 10.46
C ARG A 151 15.82 -6.26 11.57
N GLY A 152 15.26 -5.15 12.07
CA GLY A 152 15.81 -4.39 13.19
C GLY A 152 15.13 -4.69 14.53
N SER A 153 14.26 -5.70 14.59
CA SER A 153 13.42 -5.99 15.75
C SER A 153 14.19 -6.56 16.94
N ARG A 154 13.61 -6.37 18.14
CA ARG A 154 14.05 -7.01 19.37
C ARG A 154 13.35 -8.35 19.63
N ALA A 155 12.41 -8.75 18.77
CA ALA A 155 11.76 -10.05 18.83
C ALA A 155 12.80 -11.18 18.84
N GLY A 156 12.55 -12.23 19.61
CA GLY A 156 13.40 -13.42 19.64
C GLY A 156 13.32 -14.25 18.35
N ALA A 157 12.16 -14.23 17.70
CA ALA A 157 11.94 -14.88 16.40
C ALA A 157 10.78 -14.24 15.63
N ASN A 158 10.78 -14.43 14.30
CA ASN A 158 9.68 -14.05 13.42
C ASN A 158 9.27 -15.28 12.59
N PHE A 159 7.97 -15.55 12.48
CA PHE A 159 7.42 -16.68 11.74
C PHE A 159 6.36 -16.20 10.74
N ALA A 160 6.48 -16.65 9.49
CA ALA A 160 5.42 -16.43 8.51
C ALA A 160 4.34 -17.51 8.65
N PHE A 161 3.08 -17.14 8.42
CA PHE A 161 2.02 -18.08 8.09
C PHE A 161 1.58 -17.89 6.63
N VAL A 162 1.02 -18.94 6.02
CA VAL A 162 0.51 -18.93 4.65
C VAL A 162 -0.55 -17.85 4.51
N HIS A 163 -0.42 -17.05 3.46
CA HIS A 163 -1.28 -15.91 3.18
C HIS A 163 -2.78 -16.20 3.40
N ASN A 164 -3.43 -15.40 4.25
CA ASN A 164 -4.85 -15.49 4.61
C ASN A 164 -5.33 -16.86 5.11
N SER A 165 -4.43 -17.77 5.48
CA SER A 165 -4.77 -19.12 5.98
C SER A 165 -4.91 -19.13 7.50
N ILE A 166 -6.16 -19.15 7.98
CA ILE A 166 -6.45 -19.31 9.42
C ILE A 166 -5.91 -20.65 9.95
N THR A 167 -5.98 -21.71 9.15
CA THR A 167 -5.48 -23.04 9.55
C THR A 167 -3.97 -23.04 9.77
N ASP A 168 -3.22 -22.41 8.87
CA ASP A 168 -1.76 -22.31 9.03
C ASP A 168 -1.39 -21.34 10.15
N LEU A 169 -2.11 -20.22 10.31
CA LEU A 169 -1.94 -19.32 11.45
C LEU A 169 -2.08 -20.07 12.78
N ARG A 170 -3.14 -20.86 12.96
CA ARG A 170 -3.34 -21.68 14.18
C ARG A 170 -2.17 -22.64 14.38
N SER A 171 -1.76 -23.35 13.33
CA SER A 171 -0.65 -24.29 13.38
C SER A 171 0.69 -23.61 13.74
N VAL A 172 0.93 -22.39 13.28
CA VAL A 172 2.11 -21.59 13.67
C VAL A 172 2.02 -21.15 15.13
N LEU A 173 0.87 -20.64 15.56
CA LEU A 173 0.64 -20.19 16.94
C LEU A 173 0.80 -21.33 17.94
N GLU A 174 0.20 -22.50 17.68
CA GLU A 174 0.32 -23.70 18.52
C GLU A 174 1.78 -24.12 18.70
N ARG A 175 2.55 -24.22 17.60
CA ARG A 175 3.98 -24.52 17.67
C ARG A 175 4.77 -23.49 18.48
N CYS A 176 4.44 -22.21 18.34
CA CYS A 176 5.07 -21.15 19.12
C CYS A 176 4.77 -21.31 20.62
N ILE A 177 3.50 -21.55 20.97
CA ILE A 177 3.05 -21.75 22.34
C ILE A 177 3.71 -22.98 22.97
N GLU A 178 3.83 -24.08 22.23
CA GLU A 178 4.49 -25.31 22.68
C GLU A 178 6.00 -25.16 22.85
N SER A 179 6.63 -24.24 22.11
CA SER A 179 8.08 -24.04 22.15
C SER A 179 8.59 -23.37 23.44
N ASP A 180 7.75 -22.63 24.16
CA ASP A 180 8.11 -21.96 25.41
C ASP A 180 6.86 -21.77 26.30
N GLU A 181 6.87 -22.40 27.48
CA GLU A 181 5.79 -22.32 28.47
C GLU A 181 5.47 -20.87 28.91
N LYS A 182 6.38 -19.92 28.70
CA LYS A 182 6.12 -18.49 28.94
C LYS A 182 5.09 -17.89 27.98
N PHE A 183 4.94 -18.41 26.76
CA PHE A 183 3.84 -18.02 25.87
C PHE A 183 2.51 -18.57 26.39
N ARG A 184 2.47 -19.84 26.79
CA ARG A 184 1.26 -20.46 27.35
C ARG A 184 0.80 -19.75 28.63
N SER A 185 1.73 -19.45 29.53
CA SER A 185 1.44 -18.79 30.81
C SER A 185 1.27 -17.27 30.74
N GLY A 186 1.37 -16.66 29.55
CA GLY A 186 1.17 -15.21 29.37
C GLY A 186 2.35 -14.30 29.79
N HIS A 187 3.53 -14.86 30.04
CA HIS A 187 4.73 -14.11 30.43
C HIS A 187 5.58 -13.63 29.25
N ARG A 188 5.20 -13.99 28.02
CA ARG A 188 5.76 -13.51 26.76
C ARG A 188 4.67 -13.26 25.74
N ASN A 189 4.91 -12.33 24.84
CA ASN A 189 3.92 -11.86 23.88
C ASN A 189 4.12 -12.48 22.50
N ILE A 190 3.01 -12.67 21.80
CA ILE A 190 2.98 -13.02 20.37
C ILE A 190 2.26 -11.89 19.63
N PHE A 191 2.94 -11.27 18.67
CA PHE A 191 2.38 -10.23 17.82
C PHE A 191 1.95 -10.83 16.48
N ILE A 192 0.69 -10.63 16.07
CA ILE A 192 0.14 -11.13 14.82
C ILE A 192 -0.03 -9.94 13.87
N ALA A 193 0.70 -9.95 12.74
CA ALA A 193 0.73 -8.85 11.79
C ALA A 193 0.08 -9.22 10.46
N VAL A 194 -0.89 -8.41 10.03
CA VAL A 194 -1.64 -8.59 8.76
C VAL A 194 -1.95 -7.25 8.11
N GLU A 195 -2.19 -7.26 6.79
CA GLU A 195 -2.82 -6.14 6.07
C GLU A 195 -4.33 -6.34 6.02
N ALA A 196 -5.11 -5.28 6.14
CA ALA A 196 -6.56 -5.35 5.95
C ALA A 196 -6.93 -5.64 4.49
N ILE A 197 -6.29 -4.92 3.56
CA ILE A 197 -6.35 -5.16 2.11
C ILE A 197 -4.92 -5.28 1.62
N TYR A 198 -4.56 -6.39 0.99
CA TYR A 198 -3.20 -6.61 0.53
C TYR A 198 -2.94 -5.88 -0.79
N SER A 199 -1.82 -5.15 -0.82
CA SER A 199 -1.53 -4.15 -1.85
C SER A 199 -1.49 -4.67 -3.30
N MET A 200 -1.16 -5.94 -3.53
CA MET A 200 -0.97 -6.51 -4.87
C MET A 200 -2.23 -7.16 -5.41
N ASP A 201 -2.92 -7.93 -4.57
CA ASP A 201 -4.00 -8.84 -4.99
C ASP A 201 -5.38 -8.22 -4.72
N GLY A 202 -5.43 -7.27 -3.77
CA GLY A 202 -6.66 -6.59 -3.38
C GLY A 202 -7.60 -7.44 -2.56
N ASP A 203 -7.14 -8.60 -2.10
CA ASP A 203 -7.87 -9.46 -1.20
C ASP A 203 -7.81 -8.96 0.24
N VAL A 204 -8.74 -9.45 1.05
CA VAL A 204 -9.04 -8.93 2.38
C VAL A 204 -8.72 -9.97 3.44
N ALA A 205 -8.03 -9.56 4.51
CA ALA A 205 -7.72 -10.47 5.60
C ALA A 205 -8.98 -11.03 6.28
N PRO A 206 -9.01 -12.33 6.63
CA PRO A 206 -10.11 -12.94 7.39
C PRO A 206 -10.03 -12.56 8.88
N LEU A 207 -10.10 -11.25 9.19
CA LEU A 207 -9.80 -10.70 10.52
C LEU A 207 -10.63 -11.31 11.65
N LYS A 208 -11.90 -11.65 11.41
CA LYS A 208 -12.73 -12.33 12.42
C LYS A 208 -12.12 -13.68 12.84
N GLY A 209 -11.73 -14.50 11.87
CA GLY A 209 -11.08 -15.79 12.13
C GLY A 209 -9.71 -15.63 12.80
N ILE A 210 -8.96 -14.57 12.47
CA ILE A 210 -7.69 -14.26 13.13
C ILE A 210 -7.93 -13.91 14.60
N VAL A 211 -8.87 -13.01 14.89
CA VAL A 211 -9.23 -12.61 16.26
C VAL A 211 -9.70 -13.82 17.07
N GLU A 212 -10.54 -14.67 16.49
CA GLU A 212 -11.02 -15.91 17.13
C GLU A 212 -9.86 -16.85 17.46
N ALA A 213 -8.98 -17.14 16.50
CA ALA A 213 -7.81 -18.00 16.70
C ALA A 213 -6.88 -17.47 17.81
N VAL A 214 -6.56 -16.17 17.78
CA VAL A 214 -5.70 -15.54 18.79
C VAL A 214 -6.34 -15.60 20.18
N THR A 215 -7.65 -15.33 20.27
CA THR A 215 -8.37 -15.33 21.55
C THR A 215 -8.45 -16.73 22.15
N GLU A 216 -8.67 -17.75 21.33
CA GLU A 216 -8.76 -19.14 21.76
C GLU A 216 -7.41 -19.68 22.22
N LEU A 217 -6.35 -19.42 21.45
CA LEU A 217 -5.01 -19.98 21.69
C LEU A 217 -4.20 -19.20 22.74
N LEU A 218 -4.48 -17.91 22.94
CA LEU A 218 -3.77 -17.03 23.87
C LEU A 218 -4.74 -16.37 24.87
N PRO A 219 -5.45 -17.16 25.70
CA PRO A 219 -6.49 -16.66 26.59
C PRO A 219 -5.98 -15.75 27.72
N ASN A 220 -4.66 -15.74 27.97
CA ASN A 220 -4.01 -14.90 28.97
C ASN A 220 -3.75 -13.46 28.47
N GLY A 221 -4.24 -13.10 27.28
CA GLY A 221 -4.18 -11.73 26.77
C GLY A 221 -2.80 -11.30 26.24
N ASN A 222 -1.91 -12.25 25.99
CA ASN A 222 -0.55 -12.03 25.46
C ASN A 222 -0.45 -12.19 23.93
N GLY A 223 -1.60 -12.26 23.24
CA GLY A 223 -1.70 -12.19 21.78
C GLY A 223 -2.12 -10.78 21.33
N HIS A 224 -1.30 -10.13 20.50
CA HIS A 224 -1.53 -8.77 20.05
C HIS A 224 -1.67 -8.70 18.53
N ILE A 225 -2.80 -8.23 18.04
CA ILE A 225 -3.05 -8.12 16.60
C ILE A 225 -2.73 -6.71 16.12
N ILE A 226 -1.94 -6.63 15.06
CA ILE A 226 -1.54 -5.40 14.37
C ILE A 226 -2.09 -5.46 12.95
N VAL A 227 -2.95 -4.50 12.61
CA VAL A 227 -3.59 -4.42 11.29
C VAL A 227 -3.09 -3.19 10.55
N ASP A 228 -2.50 -3.39 9.38
CA ASP A 228 -2.20 -2.33 8.43
C ASP A 228 -3.43 -2.04 7.55
N GLU A 229 -4.08 -0.91 7.80
CA GLU A 229 -5.29 -0.41 7.12
C GLU A 229 -4.95 0.55 5.96
N ALA A 230 -3.71 0.52 5.45
CA ALA A 230 -3.24 1.48 4.48
C ALA A 230 -4.07 1.50 3.18
N HIS A 231 -4.58 0.35 2.75
CA HIS A 231 -5.36 0.20 1.50
C HIS A 231 -6.89 0.14 1.73
N SER A 232 -7.34 -0.03 2.97
CA SER A 232 -8.77 -0.07 3.34
C SER A 232 -9.30 1.30 3.77
N THR A 233 -8.43 2.21 4.24
CA THR A 233 -8.80 3.59 4.59
C THR A 233 -9.47 4.28 3.41
N GLY A 234 -10.63 4.89 3.64
CA GLY A 234 -11.47 5.54 2.62
C GLY A 234 -12.32 4.59 1.78
N VAL A 235 -12.01 3.28 1.80
CA VAL A 235 -12.65 2.27 0.95
C VAL A 235 -13.68 1.47 1.74
N LEU A 236 -13.28 0.95 2.90
CA LEU A 236 -14.10 0.04 3.71
C LEU A 236 -14.60 0.71 4.98
N GLY A 237 -15.72 0.19 5.49
CA GLY A 237 -16.30 0.60 6.76
C GLY A 237 -17.06 1.93 6.70
N PRO A 238 -17.78 2.25 7.79
CA PRO A 238 -18.53 3.49 7.87
C PRO A 238 -17.59 4.68 7.71
N GLN A 239 -17.95 5.65 6.85
CA GLN A 239 -17.14 6.84 6.56
C GLN A 239 -15.70 6.52 6.09
N GLY A 240 -15.45 5.33 5.56
CA GLY A 240 -14.11 4.91 5.13
C GLY A 240 -13.13 4.64 6.28
N ARG A 241 -13.62 4.28 7.47
CA ARG A 241 -12.79 4.01 8.66
C ARG A 241 -11.86 2.79 8.54
N GLY A 242 -12.05 1.94 7.55
CA GLY A 242 -11.26 0.72 7.35
C GLY A 242 -12.01 -0.56 7.71
N LEU A 243 -11.33 -1.69 7.50
CA LEU A 243 -11.90 -3.02 7.66
C LEU A 243 -12.20 -3.33 9.13
N VAL A 244 -11.33 -2.91 10.06
CA VAL A 244 -11.53 -3.17 11.48
C VAL A 244 -12.85 -2.58 11.96
N SER A 245 -13.14 -1.34 11.55
CA SER A 245 -14.41 -0.68 11.87
C SER A 245 -15.60 -1.27 11.12
N ALA A 246 -15.41 -1.70 9.86
CA ALA A 246 -16.44 -2.43 9.12
C ALA A 246 -16.90 -3.72 9.82
N LEU A 247 -16.01 -4.35 10.59
CA LEU A 247 -16.26 -5.61 11.29
C LEU A 247 -16.61 -5.42 12.79
N GLY A 248 -16.55 -4.18 13.32
CA GLY A 248 -16.77 -3.91 14.74
C GLY A 248 -15.69 -4.50 15.66
N LEU A 249 -14.44 -4.52 15.20
CA LEU A 249 -13.32 -5.17 15.89
C LEU A 249 -12.37 -4.17 16.56
N GLU A 250 -12.74 -2.89 16.67
CA GLU A 250 -11.87 -1.82 17.20
C GLU A 250 -11.25 -2.17 18.56
N ASP A 251 -12.03 -2.75 19.48
CA ASP A 251 -11.59 -3.14 20.83
C ASP A 251 -10.77 -4.44 20.87
N ARG A 252 -10.65 -5.13 19.73
CA ARG A 252 -9.97 -6.44 19.62
C ARG A 252 -8.64 -6.36 18.89
N ILE A 253 -8.33 -5.21 18.30
CA ILE A 253 -7.10 -4.97 17.57
C ILE A 253 -6.19 -4.05 18.39
N THR A 254 -5.00 -4.53 18.73
CA THR A 254 -4.06 -3.81 19.60
C THR A 254 -3.53 -2.54 18.92
N ILE A 255 -3.18 -2.63 17.64
CA ILE A 255 -2.66 -1.51 16.86
C ILE A 255 -3.29 -1.51 15.47
N ARG A 256 -3.74 -0.33 15.03
CA ARG A 256 -4.18 -0.10 13.64
C ARG A 256 -3.30 0.98 13.02
N LEU A 257 -2.81 0.73 11.80
CA LEU A 257 -2.04 1.71 11.05
C LEU A 257 -2.85 2.21 9.87
N HIS A 258 -3.09 3.52 9.81
CA HIS A 258 -3.74 4.15 8.65
C HIS A 258 -2.75 5.04 7.91
N THR A 259 -2.81 5.06 6.58
CA THR A 259 -1.95 5.92 5.75
C THR A 259 -2.75 6.97 5.02
N PHE A 260 -2.17 8.16 4.89
CA PHE A 260 -2.84 9.29 4.25
C PHE A 260 -2.48 9.44 2.77
N GLY A 261 -1.44 8.72 2.31
CA GLY A 261 -0.91 8.76 0.95
C GLY A 261 -1.67 8.00 -0.13
N LYS A 262 -2.91 7.60 0.15
CA LYS A 262 -3.75 6.80 -0.76
C LYS A 262 -5.10 7.48 -0.96
N ALA A 263 -6.19 6.86 -0.52
CA ALA A 263 -7.55 7.39 -0.65
C ALA A 263 -7.75 8.79 -0.02
N MET A 264 -6.91 9.19 0.94
CA MET A 264 -6.99 10.51 1.59
C MET A 264 -6.23 11.62 0.85
N ALA A 265 -5.52 11.30 -0.23
CA ALA A 265 -4.79 12.26 -1.07
C ALA A 265 -3.84 13.22 -0.31
N CYS A 266 -3.20 12.75 0.76
CA CYS A 266 -2.25 13.50 1.58
C CYS A 266 -0.89 12.75 1.64
N ASN A 267 -0.09 13.00 2.67
CA ASN A 267 1.09 12.21 3.02
C ASN A 267 1.14 12.02 4.54
N GLY A 268 1.87 11.02 5.01
CA GLY A 268 1.89 10.62 6.42
C GLY A 268 1.11 9.36 6.73
N ALA A 269 1.12 9.00 8.00
CA ALA A 269 0.36 7.90 8.57
C ALA A 269 0.05 8.16 10.05
N ILE A 270 -0.77 7.31 10.64
CA ILE A 270 -1.02 7.28 12.08
C ILE A 270 -1.02 5.85 12.60
N ILE A 271 -0.42 5.66 13.76
CA ILE A 271 -0.51 4.44 14.56
C ILE A 271 -1.57 4.69 15.64
N LEU A 272 -2.72 4.04 15.51
CA LEU A 272 -3.77 4.02 16.52
C LEU A 272 -3.46 2.92 17.53
N CYS A 273 -3.38 3.28 18.80
CA CYS A 273 -2.96 2.39 19.88
C CYS A 273 -3.37 2.97 21.23
N ASN A 274 -2.95 2.35 22.32
CA ASN A 274 -3.15 2.91 23.65
C ASN A 274 -2.06 3.95 24.02
N PRO A 275 -2.27 4.78 25.05
CA PRO A 275 -1.30 5.81 25.46
C PRO A 275 0.08 5.25 25.82
N LEU A 276 0.15 4.04 26.38
CA LEU A 276 1.41 3.41 26.76
C LEU A 276 2.26 3.05 25.54
N ILE A 277 1.65 2.45 24.51
CA ILE A 277 2.32 2.12 23.25
C ILE A 277 2.77 3.40 22.56
N LYS A 278 1.91 4.42 22.47
CA LYS A 278 2.30 5.73 21.93
C LYS A 278 3.54 6.28 22.64
N HIS A 279 3.51 6.31 23.97
CA HIS A 279 4.61 6.84 24.76
C HIS A 279 5.89 6.02 24.57
N TYR A 280 5.80 4.70 24.48
CA TYR A 280 6.93 3.83 24.18
C TYR A 280 7.52 4.15 22.79
N LEU A 281 6.69 4.24 21.75
CA LEU A 281 7.14 4.52 20.39
C LEU A 281 7.86 5.87 20.29
N VAL A 282 7.37 6.90 20.97
CA VAL A 282 8.03 8.22 21.04
C VAL A 282 9.45 8.12 21.61
N ASN A 283 9.74 7.15 22.49
CA ASN A 283 11.05 6.98 23.13
C ASN A 283 11.99 6.00 22.40
N TYR A 284 11.45 5.05 21.62
CA TYR A 284 12.25 3.97 21.04
C TYR A 284 12.24 3.91 19.51
N ALA A 285 11.17 4.38 18.84
CA ALA A 285 11.02 4.23 17.39
C ALA A 285 11.93 5.23 16.64
N ARG A 286 13.08 4.76 16.16
CA ARG A 286 14.09 5.58 15.48
C ARG A 286 13.55 6.37 14.28
N PRO A 287 12.69 5.81 13.39
CA PRO A 287 12.13 6.56 12.27
C PRO A 287 11.23 7.73 12.70
N LEU A 288 10.74 7.74 13.94
CA LEU A 288 9.99 8.86 14.51
C LEU A 288 10.92 9.90 15.16
N ILE A 289 11.99 9.43 15.82
CA ILE A 289 12.90 10.24 16.63
C ILE A 289 13.90 11.04 15.77
N TYR A 290 14.49 10.40 14.76
CA TYR A 290 15.61 10.95 13.99
C TYR A 290 15.22 11.49 12.60
N THR A 291 13.98 11.94 12.46
CA THR A 291 13.47 12.57 11.24
C THR A 291 12.83 13.91 11.54
N THR A 292 12.96 14.86 10.62
CA THR A 292 12.13 16.07 10.62
C THR A 292 10.66 15.69 10.48
N PHE A 293 9.77 16.25 11.31
CA PHE A 293 8.35 15.87 11.34
C PHE A 293 7.54 16.51 10.20
N LEU A 294 6.31 16.04 9.99
CA LEU A 294 5.33 16.64 9.08
C LEU A 294 5.16 18.15 9.32
N SER A 295 5.13 18.91 8.23
CA SER A 295 4.92 20.35 8.26
C SER A 295 3.45 20.71 8.55
N PHE A 296 3.20 21.96 8.97
CA PHE A 296 1.83 22.43 9.17
C PHE A 296 0.95 22.27 7.92
N PRO A 297 1.38 22.63 6.69
CA PRO A 297 0.58 22.36 5.49
C PRO A 297 0.21 20.88 5.32
N ALA A 298 1.12 19.94 5.61
CA ALA A 298 0.81 18.51 5.55
C ALA A 298 -0.23 18.11 6.61
N LEU A 299 -0.09 18.60 7.84
CA LEU A 299 -1.07 18.37 8.92
C LEU A 299 -2.44 18.97 8.60
N ALA A 300 -2.48 20.15 7.97
CA ALA A 300 -3.70 20.81 7.54
C ALA A 300 -4.42 20.04 6.43
N ALA A 301 -3.67 19.45 5.49
CA ALA A 301 -4.23 18.57 4.47
C ALA A 301 -4.87 17.32 5.11
N ILE A 302 -4.20 16.70 6.08
CA ILE A 302 -4.75 15.55 6.82
C ILE A 302 -6.04 15.94 7.54
N ARG A 303 -6.07 17.06 8.27
CA ARG A 303 -7.28 17.54 8.94
C ARG A 303 -8.42 17.78 7.96
N ALA A 304 -8.14 18.44 6.83
CA ALA A 304 -9.13 18.67 5.77
C ALA A 304 -9.69 17.35 5.21
N ALA A 305 -8.84 16.33 5.02
CA ALA A 305 -9.27 15.01 4.56
C ALA A 305 -10.19 14.31 5.60
N TYR A 306 -9.88 14.38 6.90
CA TYR A 306 -10.77 13.86 7.94
C TYR A 306 -12.10 14.62 8.05
N THR A 307 -12.07 15.94 7.86
CA THR A 307 -13.30 16.74 7.75
C THR A 307 -14.14 16.30 6.56
N PHE A 308 -13.51 16.02 5.41
CA PHE A 308 -14.21 15.47 4.24
C PHE A 308 -14.81 14.08 4.54
N PHE A 309 -14.06 13.21 5.22
CA PHE A 309 -14.49 11.85 5.60
C PHE A 309 -15.68 11.85 6.55
N SER A 310 -15.80 12.88 7.39
CA SER A 310 -16.92 13.08 8.31
C SER A 310 -18.22 13.52 7.60
N THR A 311 -18.22 13.67 6.27
CA THR A 311 -19.40 14.01 5.45
C THR A 311 -19.89 12.80 4.64
N ASP A 312 -21.13 12.84 4.16
CA ASP A 312 -21.71 11.77 3.32
C ASP A 312 -21.05 11.62 1.94
N ASN A 313 -20.23 12.59 1.52
CA ASN A 313 -19.52 12.55 0.24
C ASN A 313 -18.62 11.32 0.09
N THR A 314 -17.98 10.90 1.19
CA THR A 314 -17.08 9.73 1.18
C THR A 314 -17.83 8.44 0.90
N THR A 315 -19.00 8.28 1.52
CA THR A 315 -19.89 7.13 1.28
C THR A 315 -20.35 7.08 -0.17
N ALA A 316 -20.72 8.23 -0.76
CA ALA A 316 -21.14 8.29 -2.16
C ALA A 316 -20.00 7.94 -3.14
N LEU A 317 -18.79 8.45 -2.91
CA LEU A 317 -17.62 8.14 -3.73
C LEU A 317 -17.23 6.66 -3.62
N ALA A 318 -17.25 6.09 -2.42
CA ALA A 318 -16.97 4.67 -2.21
C ALA A 318 -18.04 3.79 -2.90
N ALA A 319 -19.32 4.12 -2.78
CA ALA A 319 -20.39 3.38 -3.44
C ALA A 319 -20.26 3.39 -4.98
N HIS A 320 -19.93 4.56 -5.57
CA HIS A 320 -19.65 4.65 -7.00
C HIS A 320 -18.43 3.82 -7.41
N LEU A 321 -17.34 3.89 -6.65
CA LEU A 321 -16.14 3.08 -6.85
C LEU A 321 -16.47 1.58 -6.85
N PHE A 322 -17.25 1.08 -5.89
CA PHE A 322 -17.70 -0.31 -5.87
C PHE A 322 -18.58 -0.67 -7.07
N GLY A 323 -19.41 0.25 -7.55
CA GLY A 323 -20.14 0.07 -8.81
C GLY A 323 -19.22 -0.14 -10.02
N LEU A 324 -18.09 0.58 -10.08
CA LEU A 324 -17.09 0.42 -11.14
C LEU A 324 -16.31 -0.90 -10.99
N ILE A 325 -16.00 -1.32 -9.75
CA ILE A 325 -15.33 -2.59 -9.47
C ILE A 325 -16.19 -3.76 -9.95
N THR A 326 -17.49 -3.75 -9.63
CA THR A 326 -18.45 -4.74 -10.12
C THR A 326 -18.52 -4.74 -11.65
N LEU A 327 -18.59 -3.57 -12.28
CA LEU A 327 -18.61 -3.47 -13.75
C LEU A 327 -17.36 -4.09 -14.40
N LEU A 328 -16.17 -3.76 -13.90
CA LEU A 328 -14.92 -4.33 -14.41
C LEU A 328 -14.89 -5.85 -14.23
N HIS A 329 -15.28 -6.34 -13.03
CA HIS A 329 -15.33 -7.75 -12.71
C HIS A 329 -16.24 -8.51 -13.67
N GLU A 330 -17.50 -8.10 -13.78
CA GLU A 330 -18.50 -8.77 -14.62
C GLU A 330 -18.02 -8.88 -16.07
N ARG A 331 -17.47 -7.79 -16.62
CA ARG A 331 -16.99 -7.73 -17.99
C ARG A 331 -15.79 -8.64 -18.24
N LEU A 332 -14.78 -8.60 -17.37
CA LEU A 332 -13.60 -9.44 -17.50
C LEU A 332 -13.89 -10.92 -17.18
N PHE A 333 -14.84 -11.20 -16.28
CA PHE A 333 -15.27 -12.55 -15.96
C PHE A 333 -16.01 -13.20 -17.15
N VAL A 334 -16.90 -12.46 -17.82
CA VAL A 334 -17.54 -12.92 -19.06
C VAL A 334 -16.50 -13.21 -20.15
N LEU A 335 -15.54 -12.29 -20.36
CA LEU A 335 -14.44 -12.49 -21.30
C LEU A 335 -13.65 -13.77 -20.97
N THR A 336 -13.21 -13.92 -19.72
CA THR A 336 -12.42 -15.08 -19.26
C THR A 336 -13.19 -16.39 -19.43
N SER A 337 -14.49 -16.38 -19.10
CA SER A 337 -15.37 -17.56 -19.21
C SER A 337 -15.62 -17.98 -20.67
N SER A 338 -15.58 -17.03 -21.61
CA SER A 338 -15.72 -17.30 -23.04
C SER A 338 -14.47 -17.91 -23.69
N LEU A 339 -13.32 -17.85 -23.02
CA LEU A 339 -12.07 -18.40 -23.56
C LEU A 339 -12.04 -19.93 -23.48
N PRO A 340 -11.57 -20.62 -24.55
CA PRO A 340 -11.29 -22.05 -24.49
C PRO A 340 -10.32 -22.38 -23.34
N GLN A 341 -10.45 -23.57 -22.74
CA GLN A 341 -9.66 -23.98 -21.58
C GLN A 341 -8.14 -23.79 -21.79
N HIS A 342 -7.63 -24.13 -22.97
CA HIS A 342 -6.21 -24.01 -23.31
C HIS A 342 -5.72 -22.55 -23.45
N GLN A 343 -6.62 -21.56 -23.51
CA GLN A 343 -6.31 -20.13 -23.65
C GLN A 343 -6.57 -19.31 -22.39
N ARG A 344 -7.16 -19.91 -21.35
CA ARG A 344 -7.42 -19.22 -20.07
C ARG A 344 -6.15 -18.68 -19.42
N HIS A 345 -4.96 -19.19 -19.75
CA HIS A 345 -3.70 -18.64 -19.23
C HIS A 345 -3.39 -17.22 -19.73
N LEU A 346 -4.04 -16.76 -20.82
CA LEU A 346 -3.86 -15.41 -21.36
C LEU A 346 -4.44 -14.33 -20.44
N LEU A 347 -5.56 -14.65 -19.78
CA LEU A 347 -6.30 -13.75 -18.92
C LEU A 347 -7.11 -14.55 -17.91
N GLN A 348 -6.92 -14.29 -16.61
CA GLN A 348 -7.79 -14.81 -15.55
C GLN A 348 -8.09 -13.71 -14.54
N VAL A 349 -9.29 -13.76 -14.00
CA VAL A 349 -9.77 -12.91 -12.90
C VAL A 349 -10.33 -13.81 -11.80
N LEU A 350 -10.49 -13.27 -10.60
CA LEU A 350 -11.14 -13.97 -9.50
C LEU A 350 -12.60 -14.29 -9.86
N GLU A 351 -13.09 -15.44 -9.39
CA GLU A 351 -14.49 -15.84 -9.60
C GLU A 351 -15.44 -14.90 -8.84
N GLU A 352 -15.10 -14.58 -7.59
CA GLU A 352 -15.81 -13.58 -6.81
C GLU A 352 -15.32 -12.17 -7.12
N CYS A 353 -16.24 -11.19 -7.07
CA CYS A 353 -15.90 -9.78 -7.24
C CYS A 353 -15.02 -9.33 -6.07
N PRO A 354 -13.84 -8.73 -6.33
CA PRO A 354 -12.93 -8.36 -5.26
C PRO A 354 -13.55 -7.28 -4.36
N PRO A 355 -13.37 -7.37 -3.03
CA PRO A 355 -13.91 -6.42 -2.07
C PRO A 355 -13.06 -5.13 -1.96
N SER A 356 -12.24 -4.81 -2.95
CA SER A 356 -11.32 -3.67 -2.92
C SER A 356 -11.11 -3.05 -4.31
N PRO A 357 -10.62 -1.80 -4.39
CA PRO A 357 -10.32 -1.13 -5.67
C PRO A 357 -9.08 -1.68 -6.36
N ILE A 358 -8.36 -2.62 -5.76
CA ILE A 358 -7.17 -3.23 -6.33
C ILE A 358 -7.63 -4.51 -7.02
N PHE A 359 -7.54 -4.52 -8.34
CA PHE A 359 -7.99 -5.60 -9.18
C PHE A 359 -6.79 -6.30 -9.81
N SER A 360 -6.59 -7.57 -9.43
CA SER A 360 -5.56 -8.43 -9.98
C SER A 360 -6.08 -9.16 -11.22
N VAL A 361 -5.46 -8.88 -12.38
CA VAL A 361 -5.73 -9.58 -13.64
C VAL A 361 -4.54 -10.47 -13.97
N LEU A 362 -4.66 -11.77 -13.73
CA LEU A 362 -3.60 -12.74 -14.04
C LEU A 362 -3.43 -12.87 -15.56
N SER A 363 -2.18 -12.93 -16.01
CA SER A 363 -1.87 -13.09 -17.43
C SER A 363 -0.50 -13.73 -17.61
N SER A 364 -0.38 -14.61 -18.60
CA SER A 364 0.91 -15.18 -19.00
C SER A 364 1.88 -14.18 -19.63
N ASP A 365 1.41 -13.00 -20.06
CA ASP A 365 2.23 -11.93 -20.64
C ASP A 365 1.80 -10.56 -20.11
N PRO A 366 1.97 -10.30 -18.80
CA PRO A 366 1.49 -9.07 -18.16
C PRO A 366 2.21 -7.83 -18.70
N ARG A 367 3.49 -7.96 -19.09
CA ARG A 367 4.27 -6.86 -19.67
C ARG A 367 3.73 -6.50 -21.05
N GLY A 368 3.45 -7.49 -21.89
CA GLY A 368 2.86 -7.28 -23.21
C GLY A 368 1.47 -6.67 -23.14
N LEU A 369 0.60 -7.19 -22.25
CA LEU A 369 -0.74 -6.64 -22.06
C LEU A 369 -0.68 -5.21 -21.47
N ALA A 370 0.16 -4.95 -20.47
CA ALA A 370 0.28 -3.61 -19.89
C ALA A 370 0.81 -2.60 -20.91
N LYS A 371 1.83 -2.97 -21.69
CA LYS A 371 2.33 -2.13 -22.79
C LYS A 371 1.24 -1.83 -23.81
N PHE A 372 0.45 -2.83 -24.20
CA PHE A 372 -0.64 -2.66 -25.15
C PHE A 372 -1.73 -1.72 -24.62
N CYS A 373 -2.07 -1.79 -23.32
CA CYS A 373 -2.98 -0.82 -22.69
C CYS A 373 -2.39 0.59 -22.67
N GLN A 374 -1.11 0.72 -22.29
CA GLN A 374 -0.41 2.01 -22.20
C GLN A 374 -0.26 2.72 -23.56
N GLU A 375 -0.18 2.00 -24.68
CA GLU A 375 -0.21 2.56 -26.04
C GLU A 375 -1.52 3.31 -26.36
N LYS A 376 -2.58 3.08 -25.57
CA LYS A 376 -3.85 3.81 -25.62
C LYS A 376 -4.08 4.68 -24.38
N ASN A 377 -3.01 5.07 -23.70
CA ASN A 377 -3.01 5.95 -22.52
C ASN A 377 -3.67 5.37 -21.26
N PHE A 378 -3.98 4.08 -21.19
CA PHE A 378 -4.42 3.43 -19.96
C PHE A 378 -3.22 3.11 -19.06
N VAL A 379 -3.16 3.74 -17.89
CA VAL A 379 -2.07 3.53 -16.95
C VAL A 379 -2.35 2.30 -16.09
N VAL A 380 -1.86 1.16 -16.53
CA VAL A 380 -1.86 -0.09 -15.76
C VAL A 380 -0.44 -0.58 -15.55
N ARG A 381 -0.18 -1.38 -14.49
CA ARG A 381 1.19 -1.83 -14.18
C ARG A 381 1.32 -3.34 -14.18
N PRO A 382 2.32 -3.90 -14.88
CA PRO A 382 2.64 -5.31 -14.78
C PRO A 382 3.33 -5.58 -13.44
N ILE A 383 2.85 -6.57 -12.71
CA ILE A 383 3.46 -7.07 -11.47
C ILE A 383 4.03 -8.46 -11.78
N VAL A 384 5.34 -8.58 -11.59
CA VAL A 384 6.15 -9.74 -11.99
C VAL A 384 7.16 -10.07 -10.88
N PRO A 385 7.77 -11.25 -10.89
CA PRO A 385 8.83 -11.60 -9.96
C PRO A 385 9.93 -10.51 -9.86
N PRO A 386 10.46 -10.22 -8.66
CA PRO A 386 10.20 -10.91 -7.40
C PRO A 386 9.02 -10.36 -6.58
N THR A 387 8.22 -9.43 -7.13
CA THR A 387 7.11 -8.83 -6.36
C THR A 387 5.97 -9.81 -6.09
N VAL A 388 5.70 -10.70 -7.04
CA VAL A 388 4.76 -11.83 -6.89
C VAL A 388 5.47 -13.13 -7.28
N PRO A 389 5.03 -14.30 -6.75
CA PRO A 389 5.58 -15.59 -7.12
C PRO A 389 5.53 -15.86 -8.65
N LEU A 390 6.49 -16.63 -9.14
CA LEU A 390 6.51 -17.09 -10.54
C LEU A 390 5.23 -17.87 -10.86
N GLY A 391 4.63 -17.63 -12.02
CA GLY A 391 3.36 -18.24 -12.44
C GLY A 391 2.10 -17.55 -11.89
N SER A 392 2.27 -16.54 -11.02
CA SER A 392 1.19 -15.69 -10.51
C SER A 392 1.31 -14.25 -11.04
N GLU A 393 1.92 -14.08 -12.21
CA GLU A 393 2.09 -12.77 -12.80
C GLU A 393 0.77 -12.15 -13.23
N ARG A 394 0.70 -10.82 -13.11
CA ARG A 394 -0.56 -10.08 -13.25
C ARG A 394 -0.36 -8.68 -13.76
N ILE A 395 -1.44 -8.07 -14.21
CA ILE A 395 -1.58 -6.63 -14.24
C ILE A 395 -2.38 -6.22 -13.01
N ARG A 396 -1.85 -5.23 -12.30
CA ARG A 396 -2.56 -4.55 -11.23
C ARG A 396 -3.32 -3.38 -11.84
N VAL A 397 -4.64 -3.44 -11.76
CA VAL A 397 -5.57 -2.38 -12.12
C VAL A 397 -6.11 -1.79 -10.82
N CYS A 398 -6.03 -0.48 -10.65
CA CYS A 398 -6.62 0.22 -9.51
C CYS A 398 -7.76 1.09 -10.03
N LEU A 399 -8.97 0.86 -9.52
CA LEU A 399 -10.11 1.72 -9.85
C LEU A 399 -10.16 2.90 -8.88
N HIS A 400 -10.66 4.02 -9.40
CA HIS A 400 -10.82 5.25 -8.65
C HIS A 400 -12.25 5.79 -8.80
N ALA A 401 -12.76 6.47 -7.77
CA ALA A 401 -14.10 7.05 -7.80
C ALA A 401 -14.28 8.12 -8.92
N GLY A 402 -13.19 8.70 -9.42
CA GLY A 402 -13.21 9.62 -10.56
C GLY A 402 -13.24 8.95 -11.92
N ASN A 403 -13.05 7.63 -12.02
CA ASN A 403 -13.17 6.93 -13.31
C ASN A 403 -14.63 6.93 -13.79
N THR A 404 -14.82 6.97 -15.10
CA THR A 404 -16.16 6.81 -15.71
C THR A 404 -16.43 5.36 -16.11
N LYS A 405 -17.72 5.02 -16.30
CA LYS A 405 -18.10 3.70 -16.82
C LYS A 405 -17.54 3.47 -18.22
N GLU A 406 -17.50 4.52 -19.04
CA GLU A 406 -16.96 4.49 -20.40
C GLU A 406 -15.45 4.23 -20.41
N GLU A 407 -14.70 4.79 -19.46
CA GLU A 407 -13.28 4.50 -19.30
C GLU A 407 -13.04 3.04 -18.92
N VAL A 408 -13.84 2.49 -18.01
CA VAL A 408 -13.78 1.08 -17.60
C VAL A 408 -14.11 0.15 -18.78
N GLU A 409 -15.21 0.42 -19.49
CA GLU A 409 -15.60 -0.35 -20.68
C GLU A 409 -14.55 -0.25 -21.81
N ALA A 410 -13.92 0.91 -21.98
CA ALA A 410 -12.84 1.10 -22.94
C ALA A 410 -11.57 0.32 -22.55
N LEU A 411 -11.24 0.24 -21.26
CA LEU A 411 -10.16 -0.61 -20.77
C LEU A 411 -10.46 -2.10 -21.04
N VAL A 412 -11.68 -2.56 -20.73
CA VAL A 412 -12.14 -3.92 -21.03
C VAL A 412 -11.99 -4.21 -22.53
N ALA A 413 -12.53 -3.35 -23.40
CA ALA A 413 -12.44 -3.53 -24.84
C ALA A 413 -10.99 -3.61 -25.33
N ARG A 414 -10.08 -2.83 -24.73
CA ARG A 414 -8.65 -2.88 -25.02
C ARG A 414 -8.03 -4.23 -24.62
N ILE A 415 -8.37 -4.74 -23.44
CA ILE A 415 -7.93 -6.07 -22.98
C ILE A 415 -8.48 -7.16 -23.89
N THR A 416 -9.77 -7.13 -24.24
CA THR A 416 -10.41 -8.07 -25.18
C THR A 416 -9.66 -8.12 -26.51
N THR A 417 -9.38 -6.95 -27.10
CA THR A 417 -8.65 -6.86 -28.38
C THR A 417 -7.27 -7.52 -28.29
N TRP A 418 -6.57 -7.36 -27.16
CA TRP A 418 -5.27 -7.99 -26.95
C TRP A 418 -5.37 -9.51 -26.89
N VAL A 419 -6.34 -10.03 -26.14
CA VAL A 419 -6.59 -11.48 -26.00
C VAL A 419 -6.92 -12.09 -27.36
N GLU A 420 -7.85 -11.51 -28.11
CA GLU A 420 -8.20 -11.96 -29.47
C GLU A 420 -7.01 -11.93 -30.45
N GLY A 421 -6.13 -10.94 -30.31
CA GLY A 421 -4.89 -10.85 -31.08
C GLY A 421 -3.93 -12.00 -30.77
N LYS A 422 -3.76 -12.35 -29.49
CA LYS A 422 -2.93 -13.48 -29.04
C LYS A 422 -3.52 -14.83 -29.48
N THR A 423 -4.85 -15.00 -29.34
CA THR A 423 -5.56 -16.21 -29.77
C THR A 423 -5.37 -16.49 -31.27
N ARG A 424 -5.48 -15.47 -32.14
CA ARG A 424 -5.25 -15.62 -33.58
C ARG A 424 -3.82 -16.04 -33.92
N LEU A 425 -2.83 -15.52 -33.19
CA LEU A 425 -1.41 -15.87 -33.39
C LEU A 425 -1.08 -17.30 -32.94
N THR A 426 -1.79 -17.84 -31.96
CA THR A 426 -1.65 -19.24 -31.54
C THR A 426 -2.31 -20.20 -32.52
N SER A 427 -3.48 -19.85 -33.08
CA SER A 427 -4.18 -20.68 -34.07
C SER A 427 -3.51 -20.73 -35.44
N SER A 428 -2.66 -19.75 -35.80
CA SER A 428 -1.90 -19.74 -37.05
C SER A 428 -0.55 -20.46 -36.99
N LYS A 429 -0.15 -20.92 -35.80
CA LYS A 429 1.09 -21.69 -35.55
C LYS A 429 0.84 -23.19 -35.33
N LEU A 430 -0.43 -23.58 -35.26
CA LEU A 430 -0.92 -24.96 -35.33
C LEU A 430 -1.34 -25.23 -36.78
#